data_AF-A0AAI8SSR4-F1
#
_entry.id   AF-A0AAI8SSR4-F1
#
_cell.length_a   1.000
_cell.length_b   1.000
_cell.length_c   1.000
_cell.angle_alpha   90.00
_cell.angle_beta   90.00
_cell.angle_gamma   90.00
#
_symmetry.space_group_name_H-M   'P 1'
#
loop_
_entity.id
_entity.type
_entity.pdbx_description
1 polymer ?
#
loop_
_entity_poly.entity_id
_entity_poly.type
_entity_poly.pdbx_seq_one_letter_code
_entity_poly.pdbx_strand_id
1 'polypeptide(L)' 'MNMHTVLIAWTEISQHKARVQVPVGTDLDELENRLAELDDDGFQGLEREVQSVIVVEHDPHAEVLGPA' A
#
# COMPACT_ATOMS: atom_id res chain seq x y z
N MET A 1 -18.88 -22.95 17.22
CA MET A 1 -17.52 -22.56 16.80
C MET A 1 -17.05 -21.51 17.78
N ASN A 2 -15.91 -21.72 18.44
CA ASN A 2 -15.30 -20.66 19.25
C ASN A 2 -14.59 -19.71 18.29
N MET A 3 -14.96 -18.43 18.32
CA MET A 3 -14.30 -17.37 17.57
C MET A 3 -13.39 -16.60 18.54
N HIS A 4 -12.24 -16.14 18.02
CA HIS A 4 -11.35 -15.22 18.72
C HIS A 4 -11.24 -13.95 17.90
N THR A 5 -11.18 -12.81 18.58
CA THR A 5 -10.94 -11.53 17.92
C THR A 5 -9.45 -11.39 17.64
N VAL A 6 -9.13 -11.01 16.41
CA VAL A 6 -7.76 -10.71 15.99
C VAL A 6 -7.68 -9.26 15.53
N LEU A 7 -6.64 -8.57 15.99
CA LEU A 7 -6.27 -7.27 15.46
C LEU A 7 -5.29 -7.49 14.30
N ILE A 8 -5.67 -7.05 13.11
CA ILE A 8 -4.83 -7.06 11.91
C ILE A 8 -4.40 -5.61 11.67
N ALA A 9 -3.09 -5.36 11.66
CA ALA A 9 -2.53 -4.07 11.27
C ALA A 9 -1.81 -4.23 9.93
N TRP A 10 -2.06 -3.30 9.01
CA TRP A 10 -1.41 -3.27 7.69
C TRP A 10 -1.18 -1.84 7.24
N THR A 11 -0.31 -1.66 6.26
CA THR A 11 -0.10 -0.40 5.56
C THR A 11 -0.56 -0.52 4.12
N GLU A 12 -1.20 0.54 3.61
CA GLU A 12 -1.50 0.69 2.19
C GLU A 12 -0.35 1.47 1.53
N ILE A 13 0.26 0.85 0.52
CA ILE A 13 1.37 1.39 -0.24
C ILE A 13 0.87 1.67 -1.66
N SER A 14 0.82 2.95 -2.03
CA SER A 14 0.44 3.36 -3.38
C SER A 14 1.59 3.10 -4.35
N GLN A 15 1.31 2.36 -5.42
CA GLN A 15 2.28 2.06 -6.47
C GLN A 15 2.07 3.00 -7.66
N HIS A 16 3.14 3.69 -8.06
CA HIS A 16 3.13 4.62 -9.19
C HIS A 16 4.26 4.30 -10.15
N LYS A 17 3.98 4.26 -11.45
CA LYS A 17 4.98 4.05 -12.50
C LYS A 17 4.67 4.91 -13.71
N ALA A 18 5.60 5.78 -14.07
CA ALA A 18 5.54 6.58 -15.29
C ALA A 18 6.74 6.27 -16.20
N ARG A 19 6.53 6.36 -17.51
CA ARG A 19 7.62 6.33 -18.50
C ARG A 19 7.87 7.75 -18.99
N VAL A 20 9.06 8.28 -18.75
CA VAL A 20 9.47 9.63 -19.15
C VAL A 20 10.62 9.56 -20.14
N GLN A 21 10.62 10.44 -21.14
CA GLN A 21 11.76 10.64 -22.02
C GLN A 21 12.63 11.75 -21.46
N VAL A 22 13.93 11.48 -21.27
CA VAL A 22 14.90 12.45 -20.78
C VAL A 22 16.07 12.62 -21.76
N PRO A 23 16.70 13.80 -21.83
CA PRO A 23 17.91 13.99 -22.61
C PRO A 23 19.04 13.01 -22.25
N VAL A 24 19.92 12.74 -23.22
CA VAL A 24 21.12 11.93 -22.97
C VAL A 24 22.05 12.66 -22.01
N GLY A 25 22.48 11.98 -20.95
CA GLY A 25 23.33 12.55 -19.90
C GLY A 25 22.56 13.26 -18.77
N THR A 26 21.22 13.20 -18.76
CA THR A 26 20.44 13.59 -17.60
C THR A 26 20.83 12.76 -16.38
N ASP A 27 21.11 13.45 -15.28
CA ASP A 27 21.33 12.83 -13.98
C ASP A 27 20.00 12.21 -13.50
N LEU A 28 20.02 10.90 -13.25
CA LEU A 28 18.79 10.17 -12.92
C LEU A 28 18.43 10.27 -11.45
N ASP A 29 19.36 10.67 -10.57
CA ASP A 29 19.09 10.83 -9.15
C ASP A 29 18.26 12.09 -8.87
N GLU A 30 18.34 13.12 -9.75
CA GLU A 30 17.47 14.30 -9.67
C GLU A 30 16.01 14.07 -10.11
N LEU A 31 15.69 12.94 -10.75
CA LEU A 31 14.33 12.67 -11.27
C LEU A 31 13.27 12.51 -10.16
N GLU A 32 13.66 12.08 -8.96
CA GLU A 32 12.74 11.93 -7.82
C GLU A 32 12.05 13.26 -7.48
N ASN A 33 12.79 14.36 -7.52
CA ASN A 33 12.27 15.70 -7.22
C ASN A 33 11.30 16.21 -8.29
N ARG A 34 11.34 15.62 -9.49
CA ARG A 34 10.55 16.04 -10.66
C ARG A 34 9.26 15.24 -10.86
N LEU A 35 9.01 14.25 -10.00
CA LEU A 35 7.77 13.45 -10.05
C LEU A 35 6.51 14.30 -9.90
N ALA A 36 6.57 15.39 -9.13
CA ALA A 36 5.46 16.33 -8.96
C ALA A 36 5.11 17.13 -10.22
N GLU A 37 5.98 17.11 -11.24
CA GLU A 37 5.76 17.78 -12.54
C GLU A 37 5.04 16.88 -13.55
N LEU A 38 4.79 15.61 -13.22
CA LEU A 38 4.08 14.67 -14.10
C LEU A 38 2.58 14.95 -14.08
N ASP A 39 2.01 15.08 -15.27
CA ASP A 39 0.57 15.33 -15.48
C ASP A 39 -0.29 14.06 -15.22
N ASP A 40 0.32 12.88 -15.40
CA ASP A 40 -0.21 11.57 -15.00
C ASP A 40 0.65 11.03 -13.86
N ASP A 41 0.02 10.73 -12.73
CA ASP A 41 0.70 10.20 -11.54
C ASP A 41 1.12 8.74 -11.71
N GLY A 42 0.70 8.06 -12.79
CA GLY A 42 1.08 6.71 -13.12
C GLY A 42 0.56 5.67 -12.11
N PHE A 43 -0.55 5.95 -11.41
CA PHE A 43 -1.09 5.06 -10.39
C PHE A 43 -1.38 3.66 -10.95
N GLN A 44 -0.83 2.64 -10.31
CA GLN A 44 -0.99 1.23 -10.69
C GLN A 44 -1.90 0.47 -9.71
N GLY A 45 -2.07 0.99 -8.49
CA GLY A 45 -2.89 0.37 -7.46
C GLY A 45 -2.32 0.54 -6.06
N LEU A 46 -3.02 -0.07 -5.11
CA LEU A 46 -2.59 -0.18 -3.72
C LEU A 46 -2.09 -1.60 -3.45
N GLU A 47 -0.94 -1.70 -2.82
CA GLU A 47 -0.47 -2.93 -2.19
C GLU A 47 -0.71 -2.84 -0.69
N ARG A 48 -1.12 -3.96 -0.07
CA ARG A 48 -1.30 -4.05 1.37
C ARG A 48 -0.19 -4.92 1.96
N GLU A 49 0.62 -4.32 2.81
CA GLU A 49 1.62 -5.04 3.58
C GLU A 49 1.10 -5.26 5.00
N VAL A 50 0.91 -6.53 5.37
CA VAL A 50 0.48 -6.90 6.73
C VAL A 50 1.65 -6.71 7.68
N GLN A 51 1.47 -5.81 8.65
CA GLN A 51 2.48 -5.55 9.68
C GLN A 51 2.38 -6.55 10.83
N SER A 52 1.16 -6.88 11.28
CA SER A 52 0.96 -7.82 12.38
C SER A 52 -0.45 -8.40 12.39
N VAL A 53 -0.55 -9.61 12.94
CA VAL A 53 -1.81 -10.25 13.31
C VAL A 53 -1.66 -10.78 14.72
N ILE A 54 -2.46 -10.28 15.67
CA ILE A 54 -2.40 -10.70 17.06
C ILE A 54 -3.79 -11.03 17.60
N VAL A 55 -3.87 -12.03 18.48
CA VAL A 55 -5.10 -12.35 19.20
C VAL A 55 -5.29 -11.31 20.31
N VAL A 56 -6.50 -10.79 20.42
CA VAL A 56 -6.88 -9.79 21.44
C VAL A 56 -8.07 -10.30 22.25
N GLU A 57 -8.47 -9.52 23.26
CA GLU A 57 -9.70 -9.79 24.01
C GLU A 57 -10.90 -9.91 23.07
N HIS A 58 -11.85 -10.77 23.43
CA HIS A 58 -13.02 -11.00 22.60
C HIS A 58 -13.85 -9.70 22.48
N ASP A 59 -14.03 -9.27 21.24
CA ASP A 59 -14.89 -8.16 20.85
C ASP A 59 -16.13 -8.71 20.12
N PRO A 60 -17.34 -8.60 20.72
CA PRO A 60 -18.58 -9.04 20.10
C PRO A 60 -19.05 -8.14 18.93
N HIS A 61 -18.43 -6.98 18.73
CA HIS A 61 -18.73 -6.05 17.63
C HIS A 61 -17.75 -6.17 16.45
N ALA A 62 -16.70 -6.97 16.58
CA ALA A 62 -15.74 -7.18 15.49
C ALA A 62 -16.39 -7.85 14.27
N GLU A 63 -15.91 -7.48 13.08
CA GLU A 63 -16.36 -8.09 11.82
C GLU A 63 -15.99 -9.58 11.76
N VAL A 64 -16.91 -10.40 11.27
CA VAL A 64 -16.69 -11.84 11.09
C VAL A 64 -16.19 -12.09 9.67
N LEU A 65 -14.91 -12.38 9.54
CA LEU A 65 -14.30 -12.87 8.30
C LEU A 65 -14.76 -14.33 8.04
N GLY A 66 -15.65 -14.49 7.06
CA GLY A 66 -16.13 -15.79 6.57
C GLY A 66 -15.16 -16.45 5.59
N PRO A 67 -15.39 -17.73 5.21
CA PRO A 67 -14.59 -18.39 4.19
C PRO A 67 -14.70 -17.66 2.84
N ALA A 68 -13.59 -17.63 2.11
CA ALA A 68 -13.51 -17.12 0.73
C ALA A 68 -14.16 -18.08 -0.28
#